data_AF-A0A9P6E412-F1
#
_entry.id   AF-A0A9P6E412-F1
#
_cell.length_a   1.000
_cell.length_b   1.000
_cell.length_c   1.000
_cell.angle_alpha   90.00
_cell.angle_beta   90.00
_cell.angle_gamma   90.00
#
_symmetry.space_group_name_H-M   'P 1'
#
loop_
_entity.id
_entity.type
_entity.pdbx_description
1 polymer ?
#
loop_
_entity_poly.entity_id
_entity_poly.type
_entity_poly.pdbx_seq_one_letter_code
_entity_poly.pdbx_strand_id
1 'polypeptide(L)'
;MLNCISFGINSHNASNPIIVPWTFNTESSLRSLTLGQGSNWRRQDIGVEWSTLETFVFVGDEAVGLTFMLEMINLRSALVSFEQSDDSVENPFVRLPTLRNLVIGDDDHPEPIFGICPITSLETPALQCLHIHLEPDSTHLPLLTTMLLRSQCPLVDLVLNDLNASMGNLVELLQVVPSLRTFSFNLVGESVLTDEFVDAMNPPEVQTSTHGRCLPHISKITYTGRISFKPLQIIDMLKSRSGTSLNDQIPADKQLKDFTILCKNPDWASAAKPNIMRRFYQEIWALKSLGTTFDITYEEVVTSESDRES
;
A
#
# COMPACT_ATOMS: atom_id res chain seq x y z
N MET A 1 34.11 8.22 5.06
CA MET A 1 32.78 7.66 5.31
C MET A 1 31.94 7.90 4.07
N LEU A 2 31.55 6.84 3.37
CA LEU A 2 30.59 6.91 2.27
C LEU A 2 29.25 6.44 2.84
N ASN A 3 28.28 7.34 2.99
CA ASN A 3 27.01 7.02 3.67
C ASN A 3 25.92 6.52 2.71
N CYS A 4 26.10 6.72 1.40
CA CYS A 4 25.15 6.32 0.37
C CYS A 4 25.90 6.04 -0.92
N ILE A 5 25.57 4.93 -1.57
CA ILE A 5 26.10 4.60 -2.89
C ILE A 5 24.92 4.18 -3.77
N SER A 6 24.79 4.83 -4.92
CA SER A 6 23.78 4.52 -5.93
C SER A 6 24.48 4.08 -7.20
N PHE A 7 24.07 2.92 -7.73
CA PHE A 7 24.57 2.38 -8.97
C PHE A 7 23.43 2.30 -9.99
N GLY A 8 23.58 3.02 -11.09
CA GLY A 8 22.74 2.86 -12.28
C GLY A 8 23.61 2.39 -13.43
N ILE A 9 23.42 1.15 -13.90
CA ILE A 9 23.99 0.72 -15.17
C ILE A 9 22.96 1.06 -16.24
N ASN A 10 23.25 2.06 -17.09
CA ASN A 10 22.43 2.32 -18.27
C ASN A 10 22.65 1.19 -19.28
N SER A 11 21.81 0.16 -19.22
CA SER A 11 21.97 -1.11 -19.96
C SER A 11 21.52 -1.05 -21.43
N HIS A 12 21.40 0.13 -22.05
CA HIS A 12 20.83 0.24 -23.40
C HIS A 12 21.65 -0.39 -24.53
N ASN A 13 22.86 -0.95 -24.32
CA ASN A 13 23.65 -1.56 -25.43
C ASN A 13 24.73 -2.59 -25.05
N ALA A 14 24.79 -3.12 -23.83
CA ALA A 14 25.86 -4.05 -23.44
C ALA A 14 25.36 -5.50 -23.36
N SER A 15 25.71 -6.33 -24.35
CA SER A 15 25.29 -7.74 -24.47
C SER A 15 25.91 -8.71 -23.45
N ASN A 16 26.50 -8.21 -22.36
CA ASN A 16 26.94 -8.92 -21.15
C ASN A 16 27.84 -7.95 -20.34
N PRO A 17 27.29 -7.15 -19.41
CA PRO A 17 28.15 -6.40 -18.49
C PRO A 17 28.94 -7.40 -17.64
N ILE A 18 30.27 -7.35 -17.73
CA ILE A 18 31.14 -8.09 -16.82
C ILE A 18 30.98 -7.43 -15.44
N ILE A 19 30.19 -8.04 -14.57
CA ILE A 19 30.11 -7.66 -13.16
C ILE A 19 31.42 -8.16 -12.53
N VAL A 20 32.38 -7.25 -12.36
CA VAL A 20 33.57 -7.54 -11.55
C VAL A 20 33.08 -7.74 -10.11
N PRO A 21 33.44 -8.80 -9.38
CA PRO A 21 33.06 -8.95 -7.97
C PRO A 21 33.56 -7.77 -7.16
N TRP A 22 32.65 -7.05 -6.50
CA TRP A 22 33.02 -5.91 -5.66
C TRP A 22 33.20 -6.37 -4.23
N THR A 23 34.44 -6.35 -3.74
CA THR A 23 34.71 -6.46 -2.31
C THR A 23 34.72 -5.07 -1.72
N PHE A 24 33.67 -4.69 -0.97
CA PHE A 24 33.79 -3.53 -0.11
C PHE A 24 34.77 -3.90 1.01
N ASN A 25 35.77 -3.04 1.23
CA ASN A 25 36.63 -3.20 2.39
C ASN A 25 35.75 -3.09 3.64
N THR A 26 35.83 -4.08 4.52
CA THR A 26 34.98 -4.27 5.72
C THR A 26 35.05 -3.13 6.74
N GLU A 27 35.89 -2.12 6.51
CA GLU A 27 36.02 -0.94 7.38
C GLU A 27 35.01 0.17 7.06
N SER A 28 34.30 0.10 5.92
CA SER A 28 33.28 1.09 5.56
C SER A 28 31.86 0.63 5.92
N SER A 29 31.20 1.37 6.81
CA SER A 29 29.79 1.16 7.18
C SER A 29 28.84 1.73 6.12
N LEU A 30 28.42 0.89 5.18
CA LEU A 30 27.45 1.25 4.17
C LEU A 30 26.03 1.21 4.74
N ARG A 31 25.37 2.37 4.86
CA ARG A 31 24.00 2.49 5.39
C ARG A 31 22.92 2.39 4.32
N SER A 32 23.21 2.82 3.11
CA SER A 32 22.25 2.84 2.00
C SER A 32 22.87 2.32 0.71
N LEU A 33 22.20 1.37 0.08
CA LEU A 33 22.59 0.75 -1.17
C LEU A 33 21.40 0.78 -2.15
N THR A 34 21.61 1.40 -3.31
CA THR A 34 20.66 1.36 -4.43
C THR A 34 21.27 0.63 -5.61
N LEU A 35 20.61 -0.44 -6.05
CA LEU A 35 20.99 -1.24 -7.21
C LEU A 35 19.94 -1.04 -8.31
N GLY A 36 20.36 -0.42 -9.42
CA GLY A 36 19.51 -0.18 -10.58
C GLY A 36 19.31 -1.39 -11.49
N GLN A 37 18.34 -1.23 -12.40
CA GLN A 37 17.90 -2.22 -13.38
C GLN A 37 19.03 -2.67 -14.32
N GLY A 38 19.01 -3.95 -14.73
CA GLY A 38 19.89 -4.46 -15.80
C GLY A 38 21.15 -5.19 -15.35
N SER A 39 21.19 -5.72 -14.13
CA SER A 39 22.30 -6.56 -13.67
C SER A 39 21.77 -7.76 -12.89
N ASN A 40 22.17 -8.98 -13.29
CA ASN A 40 21.91 -10.21 -12.55
C ASN A 40 22.81 -10.22 -11.31
N TRP A 41 22.46 -9.41 -10.31
CA TRP A 41 23.18 -9.35 -9.05
C TRP A 41 22.92 -10.63 -8.27
N ARG A 42 23.92 -11.49 -8.15
CA ARG A 42 23.87 -12.57 -7.16
C ARG A 42 24.30 -11.99 -5.83
N ARG A 43 23.78 -12.56 -4.73
CA ARG A 43 24.21 -12.21 -3.37
C ARG A 43 25.74 -12.26 -3.21
N GLN A 44 26.40 -13.18 -3.91
CA GLN A 44 27.86 -13.35 -3.88
C GLN A 44 28.63 -12.20 -4.56
N ASP A 45 27.98 -11.45 -5.44
CA ASP A 45 28.60 -10.34 -6.19
C ASP A 45 28.66 -9.06 -5.35
N ILE A 46 27.88 -9.00 -4.27
CA ILE A 46 27.78 -7.85 -3.36
C ILE A 46 28.58 -8.18 -2.10
N GLY A 47 29.89 -7.89 -2.12
CA GLY A 47 30.79 -8.05 -0.98
C GLY A 47 30.62 -6.97 0.08
N VAL A 48 29.38 -6.66 0.48
CA VAL A 48 29.03 -5.66 1.49
C VAL A 48 28.77 -6.34 2.83
N GLU A 49 29.21 -5.71 3.93
CA GLU A 49 28.78 -6.11 5.25
C GLU A 49 27.34 -5.63 5.51
N TRP A 50 26.39 -6.53 5.27
CA TRP A 50 24.94 -6.28 5.38
C TRP A 50 24.42 -5.96 6.79
N SER A 51 25.27 -6.08 7.82
CA SER A 51 24.90 -5.80 9.22
C SER A 51 24.65 -4.32 9.48
N THR A 52 25.25 -3.43 8.68
CA THR A 52 25.16 -1.97 8.83
C THR A 52 24.19 -1.30 7.87
N LEU A 53 23.58 -2.08 6.97
CA LEU A 53 22.69 -1.58 5.94
C LEU A 53 21.31 -1.28 6.55
N GLU A 54 20.90 -0.01 6.48
CA GLU A 54 19.62 0.49 7.01
C GLU A 54 18.59 0.57 5.87
N THR A 55 19.02 0.98 4.67
CA THR A 55 18.18 1.16 3.48
C THR A 55 18.69 0.34 2.30
N PHE A 56 17.79 -0.42 1.69
CA PHE A 56 18.09 -1.18 0.48
C PHE A 56 17.03 -0.92 -0.59
N VAL A 57 17.46 -0.41 -1.74
CA VAL A 57 16.62 -0.22 -2.93
C VAL A 57 17.15 -1.14 -4.01
N PHE A 58 16.27 -2.01 -4.50
CA PHE A 58 16.63 -3.01 -5.49
C PHE A 58 15.67 -2.96 -6.67
N VAL A 59 16.25 -2.86 -7.86
CA VAL A 59 15.55 -2.88 -9.14
C VAL A 59 16.19 -3.99 -9.97
N GLY A 60 15.62 -5.20 -9.97
CA GLY A 60 16.20 -6.33 -10.69
C GLY A 60 15.45 -7.64 -10.49
N ASP A 61 15.65 -8.58 -11.42
CA ASP A 61 14.79 -9.76 -11.55
C ASP A 61 15.14 -10.91 -10.59
N GLU A 62 16.32 -10.89 -9.95
CA GLU A 62 16.82 -11.98 -9.09
C GLU A 62 16.83 -11.62 -7.60
N ALA A 63 16.54 -12.62 -6.75
CA ALA A 63 16.43 -12.43 -5.32
C ALA A 63 17.79 -12.22 -4.64
N VAL A 64 17.90 -11.11 -3.90
CA VAL A 64 19.01 -10.87 -2.99
C VAL A 64 18.64 -11.40 -1.61
N GLY A 65 19.53 -12.21 -1.01
CA GLY A 65 19.37 -12.66 0.37
C GLY A 65 19.44 -11.47 1.34
N LEU A 66 18.28 -10.99 1.77
CA LEU A 66 18.12 -9.86 2.69
C LEU A 66 18.60 -10.20 4.11
N THR A 67 18.97 -9.18 4.87
CA THR A 67 19.49 -9.32 6.25
C THR A 67 18.57 -8.72 7.29
N PHE A 68 18.78 -9.14 8.55
CA PHE A 68 17.90 -8.87 9.69
C PHE A 68 17.89 -7.41 10.20
N MET A 69 18.67 -6.50 9.60
CA MET A 69 18.88 -5.13 10.09
C MET A 69 18.27 -4.04 9.20
N LEU A 70 17.61 -4.41 8.10
CA LEU A 70 17.03 -3.46 7.16
C LEU A 70 15.82 -2.75 7.76
N GLU A 71 15.84 -1.42 7.79
CA GLU A 71 14.70 -0.59 8.21
C GLU A 71 13.78 -0.23 7.02
N MET A 72 14.35 -0.13 5.82
CA MET A 72 13.62 0.19 4.59
C MET A 72 14.04 -0.70 3.43
N ILE A 73 13.05 -1.27 2.76
CA ILE A 73 13.20 -2.07 1.55
C ILE A 73 12.27 -1.53 0.47
N ASN A 74 12.82 -1.29 -0.72
CA ASN A 74 12.04 -0.95 -1.91
C ASN A 74 12.39 -1.93 -3.04
N LEU A 75 11.39 -2.71 -3.46
CA LEU A 75 11.46 -3.76 -4.48
C LEU A 75 10.63 -3.31 -5.69
N ARG A 76 11.26 -2.73 -6.70
CA ARG A 76 10.53 -2.08 -7.81
C ARG A 76 10.12 -3.02 -8.94
N SER A 77 10.85 -4.11 -9.11
CA SER A 77 10.59 -5.11 -10.15
C SER A 77 11.37 -6.31 -9.70
N ALA A 78 10.70 -7.38 -9.26
CA ALA A 78 11.35 -8.62 -8.90
C ALA A 78 10.38 -9.79 -8.76
N LEU A 79 10.67 -10.87 -9.48
CA LEU A 79 10.43 -12.24 -9.02
C LEU A 79 11.33 -12.49 -7.80
N VAL A 80 10.93 -12.02 -6.62
CA VAL A 80 11.70 -12.34 -5.42
C VAL A 80 11.43 -13.80 -5.08
N SER A 81 12.28 -14.73 -5.52
CA SER A 81 12.32 -16.06 -4.93
C SER A 81 13.20 -16.03 -3.68
N PHE A 82 12.64 -16.11 -2.47
CA PHE A 82 13.46 -16.41 -1.30
C PHE A 82 13.92 -17.87 -1.37
N GLU A 83 14.91 -18.15 -2.21
CA GLU A 83 15.52 -19.47 -2.28
C GLU A 83 16.19 -19.77 -0.95
N GLN A 84 15.71 -20.81 -0.28
CA GLN A 84 16.42 -21.37 0.86
C GLN A 84 17.60 -22.18 0.33
N SER A 85 18.79 -21.90 0.85
CA SER A 85 19.95 -22.75 0.60
C SER A 85 19.65 -24.17 1.09
N ASP A 86 19.78 -25.15 0.19
CA ASP A 86 19.67 -26.60 0.37
C ASP A 86 19.63 -27.15 1.81
N ASP A 87 18.50 -27.83 2.08
CA ASP A 87 18.39 -29.20 2.59
C ASP A 87 18.28 -29.58 4.08
N SER A 88 18.03 -28.70 5.06
CA SER A 88 17.78 -29.28 6.43
C SER A 88 17.00 -28.55 7.52
N VAL A 89 16.50 -27.33 7.40
CA VAL A 89 15.96 -26.66 8.61
C VAL A 89 14.60 -25.99 8.43
N GLU A 90 13.67 -26.50 9.24
CA GLU A 90 12.33 -26.01 9.55
C GLU A 90 12.30 -24.50 9.85
N ASN A 91 12.13 -23.67 8.81
CA ASN A 91 11.17 -22.57 8.81
C ASN A 91 11.20 -21.85 7.45
N PRO A 92 10.11 -21.86 6.66
CA PRO A 92 10.04 -21.22 5.33
C PRO A 92 9.99 -19.69 5.37
N PHE A 93 10.11 -19.08 6.56
CA PHE A 93 9.82 -17.66 6.77
C PHE A 93 11.08 -16.81 6.84
N VAL A 94 11.11 -15.73 6.06
CA VAL A 94 12.12 -14.69 6.14
C VAL A 94 11.65 -13.66 7.17
N ARG A 95 12.32 -13.64 8.33
CA ARG A 95 12.05 -12.68 9.41
C ARG A 95 12.88 -11.42 9.22
N LEU A 96 12.22 -10.27 9.14
CA LEU A 96 12.86 -8.95 9.08
C LEU A 96 12.35 -8.11 10.25
N PRO A 97 12.88 -8.33 11.48
CA PRO A 97 12.32 -7.77 12.71
C PRO A 97 12.46 -6.25 12.84
N THR A 98 13.36 -5.64 12.06
CA THR A 98 13.66 -4.21 12.07
C THR A 98 13.00 -3.44 10.92
N LEU A 99 12.38 -4.16 9.97
CA LEU A 99 11.80 -3.55 8.78
C LEU A 99 10.60 -2.70 9.14
N ARG A 100 10.69 -1.39 8.88
CA ARG A 100 9.63 -0.40 9.12
C ARG A 100 8.91 0.00 7.85
N ASN A 101 9.62 0.05 6.72
CA ASN A 101 9.08 0.50 5.44
C ASN A 101 9.32 -0.56 4.37
N LEU A 102 8.25 -1.05 3.76
CA LEU A 102 8.31 -2.00 2.66
C LEU A 102 7.54 -1.44 1.47
N VAL A 103 8.22 -1.28 0.35
CA VAL A 103 7.63 -0.90 -0.94
C VAL A 103 7.84 -2.06 -1.90
N ILE A 104 6.77 -2.53 -2.53
CA ILE A 104 6.75 -3.60 -3.54
C ILE A 104 6.00 -3.06 -4.76
N GLY A 105 6.68 -2.90 -5.89
CA GLY A 105 6.13 -2.21 -7.06
C GLY A 105 6.92 -0.97 -7.45
N ASP A 106 6.73 -0.56 -8.70
CA ASP A 106 7.18 0.73 -9.20
C ASP A 106 5.96 1.56 -9.60
N ASP A 107 5.92 2.82 -9.16
CA ASP A 107 4.89 3.77 -9.63
C ASP A 107 5.19 4.24 -11.06
N ASP A 108 6.46 4.22 -11.46
CA ASP A 108 6.91 4.69 -12.79
C ASP A 108 6.73 3.62 -13.88
N HIS A 109 6.65 2.34 -13.49
CA HIS A 109 6.57 1.20 -14.40
C HIS A 109 5.50 0.21 -13.90
N PRO A 110 4.23 0.36 -14.32
CA PRO A 110 3.12 -0.49 -13.90
C PRO A 110 3.13 -1.87 -14.58
N GLU A 111 4.30 -2.32 -15.06
CA GLU A 111 4.39 -3.67 -15.58
C GLU A 111 4.07 -4.65 -14.43
N PRO A 112 3.15 -5.60 -14.64
CA PRO A 112 2.75 -6.53 -13.58
C PRO A 112 3.99 -7.22 -13.01
N ILE A 113 4.12 -7.23 -11.69
CA ILE A 113 5.14 -8.05 -11.04
C ILE A 113 4.69 -9.50 -11.19
N PHE A 114 5.01 -10.09 -12.34
CA PHE A 114 4.71 -11.47 -12.68
C PHE A 114 5.54 -12.38 -11.79
N GLY A 115 5.05 -12.66 -10.60
CA GLY A 115 5.78 -13.45 -9.65
C GLY A 115 5.02 -13.56 -8.35
N ILE A 116 4.94 -14.78 -7.83
CA ILE A 116 4.46 -15.06 -6.48
C ILE A 116 5.45 -14.38 -5.53
N CYS A 117 5.27 -13.08 -5.28
CA CYS A 117 6.02 -12.38 -4.27
C CYS A 117 5.81 -13.19 -2.98
N PRO A 118 6.87 -13.58 -2.24
CA PRO A 118 6.71 -14.45 -1.08
C PRO A 118 6.32 -13.60 0.12
N ILE A 119 5.36 -12.71 -0.08
CA ILE A 119 4.70 -11.96 0.99
C ILE A 119 4.14 -12.96 2.01
N THR A 120 3.70 -14.13 1.53
CA THR A 120 3.30 -15.28 2.34
C THR A 120 4.41 -15.84 3.22
N SER A 121 5.68 -15.57 2.94
CA SER A 121 6.84 -16.03 3.70
C SER A 121 7.48 -14.92 4.56
N LEU A 122 7.05 -13.67 4.44
CA LEU A 122 7.63 -12.55 5.20
C LEU A 122 7.02 -12.45 6.61
N GLU A 123 7.87 -12.20 7.61
CA GLU A 123 7.43 -11.83 8.95
C GLU A 123 8.16 -10.55 9.38
N THR A 124 7.40 -9.47 9.51
CA THR A 124 7.93 -8.10 9.64
C THR A 124 7.27 -7.38 10.83
N PRO A 125 7.57 -7.77 12.09
CA PRO A 125 6.84 -7.30 13.27
C PRO A 125 6.97 -5.79 13.55
N ALA A 126 8.00 -5.13 13.02
CA ALA A 126 8.18 -3.68 13.15
C ALA A 126 7.61 -2.87 11.98
N LEU A 127 6.89 -3.49 11.05
CA LEU A 127 6.41 -2.83 9.83
C LEU A 127 5.39 -1.72 10.17
N GLN A 128 5.65 -0.52 9.68
CA GLN A 128 4.83 0.67 9.89
C GLN A 128 4.23 1.20 8.58
N CYS A 129 4.97 1.07 7.48
CA CYS A 129 4.55 1.55 6.17
C CYS A 129 4.65 0.43 5.15
N LEU A 130 3.55 0.18 4.44
CA LEU A 130 3.49 -0.83 3.38
C LEU A 130 2.88 -0.22 2.13
N HIS A 131 3.64 -0.26 1.04
CA HIS A 131 3.17 0.16 -0.28
C HIS A 131 3.31 -1.01 -1.23
N ILE A 132 2.21 -1.46 -1.80
CA ILE A 132 2.18 -2.59 -2.72
C ILE A 132 1.43 -2.21 -3.99
N HIS A 133 2.05 -2.43 -5.13
CA HIS A 133 1.41 -2.49 -6.44
C HIS A 133 0.95 -3.93 -6.69
N LEU A 134 -0.36 -4.14 -6.80
CA LEU A 134 -0.96 -5.46 -6.97
C LEU A 134 -1.30 -5.66 -8.44
N GLU A 135 -1.14 -6.89 -8.93
CA GLU A 135 -1.62 -7.19 -10.28
C GLU A 135 -3.16 -7.19 -10.31
N PRO A 136 -3.78 -6.64 -11.36
CA PRO A 136 -5.23 -6.59 -11.53
C PRO A 136 -5.93 -7.94 -11.58
N ASP A 137 -5.26 -9.09 -11.63
CA ASP A 137 -5.92 -10.40 -11.61
C ASP A 137 -5.52 -11.23 -10.39
N SER A 138 -4.89 -10.59 -9.40
CA SER A 138 -4.22 -11.32 -8.34
C SER A 138 -5.09 -11.69 -7.14
N THR A 139 -4.90 -12.92 -6.66
CA THR A 139 -5.42 -13.39 -5.35
C THR A 139 -4.50 -12.96 -4.20
N HIS A 140 -3.81 -11.83 -4.30
CA HIS A 140 -2.77 -11.43 -3.35
C HIS A 140 -3.32 -10.88 -2.03
N LEU A 141 -4.52 -10.31 -2.02
CA LEU A 141 -5.10 -9.74 -0.80
C LEU A 141 -5.20 -10.73 0.37
N PRO A 142 -5.78 -11.94 0.20
CA PRO A 142 -5.79 -12.93 1.27
C PRO A 142 -4.38 -13.33 1.77
N LEU A 143 -3.40 -13.35 0.87
CA LEU A 143 -2.00 -13.64 1.20
C LEU A 143 -1.37 -12.52 2.02
N LEU A 144 -1.65 -11.27 1.64
CA LEU A 144 -1.27 -10.07 2.37
C LEU A 144 -1.92 -10.05 3.77
N THR A 145 -3.21 -10.34 3.87
CA THR A 145 -3.93 -10.47 5.14
C THR A 145 -3.25 -11.50 6.05
N THR A 146 -2.89 -12.66 5.50
CA THR A 146 -2.16 -13.70 6.22
C THR A 146 -0.78 -13.23 6.71
N MET A 147 -0.04 -12.51 5.86
CA MET A 147 1.26 -11.94 6.22
C MET A 147 1.16 -10.93 7.36
N LEU A 148 0.18 -10.02 7.30
CA LEU A 148 -0.03 -9.00 8.33
C LEU A 148 -0.49 -9.61 9.66
N LEU A 149 -1.41 -10.58 9.61
CA LEU A 149 -1.83 -11.35 10.78
C LEU A 149 -0.66 -12.05 11.46
N ARG A 150 0.21 -12.70 10.67
CA ARG A 150 1.39 -13.36 11.20
C ARG A 150 2.39 -12.36 11.78
N SER A 151 2.60 -11.24 11.10
CA SER A 151 3.58 -10.22 11.52
C SER A 151 3.13 -9.44 12.75
N GLN A 152 1.82 -9.32 13.01
CA GLN A 152 1.26 -8.52 14.11
C GLN A 152 1.84 -7.10 14.18
N CYS A 153 2.14 -6.54 13.01
CA CYS A 153 2.87 -5.28 12.92
C CYS A 153 1.96 -4.07 13.21
N PRO A 154 2.49 -3.00 13.82
CA PRO A 154 1.73 -1.79 14.10
C PRO A 154 1.61 -0.93 12.83
N LEU A 155 0.99 -1.45 11.78
CA LEU A 155 0.93 -0.80 10.47
C LEU A 155 0.18 0.54 10.58
N VAL A 156 0.83 1.62 10.17
CA VAL A 156 0.33 3.00 10.25
C VAL A 156 -0.08 3.52 8.88
N ASP A 157 0.66 3.15 7.83
CA ASP A 157 0.43 3.57 6.45
C ASP A 157 0.32 2.34 5.54
N LEU A 158 -0.72 2.31 4.71
CA LEU A 158 -0.98 1.26 3.74
C LEU A 158 -1.39 1.89 2.41
N VAL A 159 -0.64 1.57 1.36
CA VAL A 159 -0.90 1.97 -0.02
C VAL A 159 -1.07 0.73 -0.87
N LEU A 160 -2.23 0.57 -1.50
CA LEU A 160 -2.56 -0.54 -2.40
C LEU A 160 -2.91 -0.01 -3.79
N ASN A 161 -1.99 -0.18 -4.74
CA ASN A 161 -2.21 0.22 -6.12
C ASN A 161 -2.77 -0.95 -6.94
N ASP A 162 -3.61 -0.61 -7.90
CA ASP A 162 -4.15 -1.50 -8.94
C ASP A 162 -4.88 -2.75 -8.39
N LEU A 163 -5.69 -2.50 -7.36
CA LEU A 163 -6.45 -3.52 -6.67
C LEU A 163 -7.68 -3.96 -7.48
N ASN A 164 -7.68 -5.21 -7.94
CA ASN A 164 -8.90 -5.88 -8.39
C ASN A 164 -9.34 -6.91 -7.35
N ALA A 165 -10.19 -6.47 -6.44
CA ALA A 165 -10.71 -7.36 -5.43
C ALA A 165 -12.13 -7.03 -5.03
N SER A 166 -12.80 -8.03 -4.44
CA SER A 166 -14.06 -7.83 -3.78
C SER A 166 -13.89 -6.90 -2.57
N MET A 167 -14.92 -6.09 -2.30
CA MET A 167 -14.93 -5.24 -1.11
C MET A 167 -14.82 -6.08 0.18
N GLY A 168 -15.36 -7.30 0.20
CA GLY A 168 -15.24 -8.23 1.32
C GLY A 168 -13.78 -8.54 1.68
N ASN A 169 -12.94 -8.90 0.70
CA ASN A 169 -11.52 -9.19 0.94
C ASN A 169 -10.77 -7.96 1.48
N LEU A 170 -11.13 -6.77 0.99
CA LEU A 170 -10.54 -5.53 1.47
C LEU A 170 -10.97 -5.23 2.92
N VAL A 171 -12.24 -5.44 3.25
CA VAL A 171 -12.72 -5.31 4.64
C VAL A 171 -12.00 -6.29 5.57
N GLU A 172 -11.83 -7.55 5.16
CA GLU A 172 -11.07 -8.55 5.92
C GLU A 172 -9.63 -8.11 6.18
N LEU A 173 -8.96 -7.54 5.17
CA LEU A 173 -7.63 -6.95 5.35
C LEU A 173 -7.65 -5.81 6.39
N LEU A 174 -8.61 -4.90 6.30
CA LEU A 174 -8.68 -3.74 7.20
C LEU A 174 -8.99 -4.13 8.66
N GLN A 175 -9.61 -5.29 8.89
CA GLN A 175 -9.82 -5.83 10.23
C GLN A 175 -8.52 -6.25 10.91
N VAL A 176 -7.49 -6.62 10.14
CA VAL A 176 -6.21 -7.10 10.67
C VAL A 176 -5.19 -5.98 10.94
N VAL A 177 -5.49 -4.74 10.54
CA VAL A 177 -4.64 -3.55 10.73
C VAL A 177 -5.35 -2.41 11.48
N PRO A 178 -5.77 -2.62 12.75
CA PRO A 178 -6.52 -1.61 13.50
C PRO A 178 -5.72 -0.32 13.81
N SER A 179 -4.39 -0.35 13.70
CA SER A 179 -3.49 0.78 13.96
C SER A 179 -3.40 1.79 12.80
N LEU A 180 -4.02 1.48 11.66
CA LEU A 180 -3.87 2.26 10.43
C LEU A 180 -4.35 3.71 10.59
N ARG A 181 -3.53 4.65 10.12
CA ARG A 181 -3.79 6.10 10.14
C ARG A 181 -3.95 6.69 8.74
N THR A 182 -3.20 6.15 7.79
CA THR A 182 -3.27 6.53 6.37
C THR A 182 -3.59 5.29 5.56
N PHE A 183 -4.59 5.41 4.69
CA PHE A 183 -4.96 4.35 3.78
C PHE A 183 -5.18 4.92 2.38
N SER A 184 -4.39 4.47 1.41
CA SER A 184 -4.53 4.83 0.01
C SER A 184 -4.78 3.58 -0.81
N PHE A 185 -5.81 3.58 -1.67
CA PHE A 185 -6.03 2.47 -2.57
C PHE A 185 -6.68 2.86 -3.88
N ASN A 186 -6.28 2.20 -4.95
CA ASN A 186 -6.84 2.34 -6.30
C ASN A 186 -7.56 1.06 -6.69
N LEU A 187 -8.84 1.14 -7.02
CA LEU A 187 -9.61 0.00 -7.57
C LEU A 187 -9.60 0.04 -9.09
N VAL A 188 -9.27 -1.09 -9.69
CA VAL A 188 -9.27 -1.31 -11.15
C VAL A 188 -10.37 -2.29 -11.56
N GLY A 189 -10.66 -2.33 -12.86
CA GLY A 189 -11.70 -3.19 -13.42
C GLY A 189 -13.13 -2.77 -13.05
N GLU A 190 -13.97 -3.75 -12.73
CA GLU A 190 -15.40 -3.56 -12.41
C GLU A 190 -15.67 -3.33 -10.92
N SER A 191 -14.64 -3.35 -10.08
CA SER A 191 -14.80 -3.11 -8.65
C SER A 191 -15.24 -1.67 -8.37
N VAL A 192 -16.23 -1.54 -7.48
CA VAL A 192 -16.82 -0.25 -7.09
C VAL A 192 -16.79 -0.09 -5.57
N LEU A 193 -16.60 1.14 -5.10
CA LEU A 193 -16.70 1.49 -3.69
C LEU A 193 -18.18 1.54 -3.26
N THR A 194 -18.59 0.61 -2.41
CA THR A 194 -20.00 0.40 -2.01
C THR A 194 -20.34 1.01 -0.65
N ASP A 195 -21.65 1.10 -0.34
CA ASP A 195 -22.15 1.46 1.00
C ASP A 195 -21.60 0.52 2.08
N GLU A 196 -21.49 -0.79 1.79
CA GLU A 196 -20.97 -1.80 2.72
C GLU A 196 -19.53 -1.50 3.15
N PHE A 197 -18.69 -1.08 2.21
CA PHE A 197 -17.31 -0.68 2.52
C PHE A 197 -17.28 0.60 3.36
N VAL A 198 -18.10 1.60 3.01
CA VAL A 198 -18.24 2.84 3.79
C VAL A 198 -18.67 2.53 5.23
N ASP A 199 -19.56 1.57 5.42
CA ASP A 199 -20.02 1.14 6.74
C ASP A 199 -18.97 0.35 7.52
N ALA A 200 -18.22 -0.51 6.85
CA ALA A 200 -17.11 -1.26 7.45
C ALA A 200 -16.02 -0.31 7.96
N MET A 201 -15.84 0.84 7.31
CA MET A 201 -14.98 1.91 7.77
C MET A 201 -15.57 2.72 8.92
N ASN A 202 -16.70 2.43 9.55
CA ASN A 202 -17.09 3.15 10.76
C ASN A 202 -16.34 2.59 11.99
N PRO A 203 -16.12 3.37 13.07
CA PRO A 203 -15.59 2.83 14.32
C PRO A 203 -16.64 1.92 15.00
N PRO A 204 -16.22 0.86 15.73
CA PRO A 204 -17.13 0.00 16.50
C PRO A 204 -18.00 0.83 17.44
N GLU A 205 -19.31 0.84 17.20
CA GLU A 205 -20.26 1.31 18.22
C GLU A 205 -20.21 0.33 19.38
N VAL A 206 -20.34 0.87 20.59
CA VAL A 206 -20.07 0.16 21.83
C VAL A 206 -20.89 -1.13 22.01
N GLN A 207 -21.97 -1.41 21.26
CA GLN A 207 -22.88 -2.50 21.66
C GLN A 207 -23.71 -3.32 20.64
N THR A 208 -23.72 -3.12 19.30
CA THR A 208 -24.83 -3.73 18.51
C THR A 208 -24.56 -4.37 17.15
N SER A 209 -23.40 -4.24 16.49
CA SER A 209 -23.21 -4.85 15.16
C SER A 209 -22.17 -5.97 15.16
N THR A 210 -22.58 -7.16 14.71
CA THR A 210 -21.76 -8.37 14.49
C THR A 210 -20.72 -8.24 13.36
N HIS A 211 -20.78 -7.17 12.57
CA HIS A 211 -19.81 -6.91 11.51
C HIS A 211 -18.65 -6.08 12.06
N GLY A 212 -17.44 -6.67 12.01
CA GLY A 212 -16.21 -6.09 12.51
C GLY A 212 -15.95 -4.74 11.85
N ARG A 213 -16.24 -3.68 12.58
CA ARG A 213 -15.99 -2.29 12.23
C ARG A 213 -14.48 -2.01 12.31
N CYS A 214 -13.94 -1.36 11.29
CA CYS A 214 -12.50 -1.31 11.02
C CYS A 214 -11.94 0.11 11.21
N LEU A 215 -10.65 0.19 11.59
CA LEU A 215 -9.83 1.42 11.56
C LEU A 215 -10.23 2.54 12.56
N PRO A 216 -10.14 2.32 13.89
CA PRO A 216 -10.44 3.34 14.90
C PRO A 216 -9.49 4.55 14.88
N HIS A 217 -8.35 4.47 14.19
CA HIS A 217 -7.32 5.51 14.17
C HIS A 217 -7.10 6.17 12.79
N ILE A 218 -7.95 5.87 11.80
CA ILE A 218 -7.77 6.40 10.45
C ILE A 218 -7.98 7.92 10.44
N SER A 219 -6.97 8.63 9.96
CA SER A 219 -6.95 10.09 9.83
C SER A 219 -6.97 10.55 8.38
N LYS A 220 -6.49 9.72 7.44
CA LYS A 220 -6.43 10.04 6.01
C LYS A 220 -6.83 8.84 5.17
N ILE A 221 -7.76 9.05 4.25
CA ILE A 221 -8.14 8.08 3.22
C ILE A 221 -8.00 8.72 1.85
N THR A 222 -7.35 8.01 0.93
CA THR A 222 -7.26 8.38 -0.48
C THR A 222 -7.75 7.21 -1.32
N TYR A 223 -8.73 7.47 -2.17
CA TYR A 223 -9.36 6.45 -2.99
C TYR A 223 -9.37 6.89 -4.45
N THR A 224 -8.96 6.00 -5.34
CA THR A 224 -9.12 6.18 -6.79
C THR A 224 -9.95 5.04 -7.36
N GLY A 225 -10.98 5.35 -8.14
CA GLY A 225 -11.81 4.33 -8.78
C GLY A 225 -13.28 4.72 -8.95
N ARG A 226 -14.12 3.71 -9.22
CA ARG A 226 -15.56 3.88 -9.40
C ARG A 226 -16.32 3.82 -8.08
N ILE A 227 -17.32 4.67 -7.89
CA ILE A 227 -18.13 4.71 -6.67
C ILE A 227 -19.59 4.36 -6.96
N SER A 228 -20.22 3.66 -6.00
CA SER A 228 -21.64 3.30 -6.04
C SER A 228 -22.35 3.51 -4.69
N PHE A 229 -21.69 4.12 -3.71
CA PHE A 229 -22.29 4.44 -2.42
C PHE A 229 -23.29 5.60 -2.54
N LYS A 230 -24.21 5.71 -1.59
CA LYS A 230 -25.19 6.80 -1.51
C LYS A 230 -24.55 8.04 -0.90
N PRO A 231 -24.84 9.26 -1.40
CA PRO A 231 -24.28 10.49 -0.85
C PRO A 231 -24.50 10.68 0.66
N LEU A 232 -25.62 10.22 1.22
CA LEU A 232 -25.86 10.36 2.66
C LEU A 232 -25.08 9.35 3.51
N GLN A 233 -24.74 8.18 2.96
CA GLN A 233 -23.99 7.15 3.68
C GLN A 233 -22.59 7.64 4.04
N ILE A 234 -21.91 8.29 3.09
CA ILE A 234 -20.59 8.86 3.33
C ILE A 234 -20.66 10.01 4.34
N ILE A 235 -21.73 10.82 4.34
CA ILE A 235 -21.92 11.88 5.34
C ILE A 235 -22.04 11.29 6.75
N ASP A 236 -22.83 10.22 6.90
CA ASP A 236 -23.02 9.57 8.19
C ASP A 236 -21.69 8.98 8.70
N MET A 237 -20.88 8.39 7.81
CA MET A 237 -19.53 7.92 8.13
C MET A 237 -18.58 9.06 8.53
N LEU A 238 -18.56 10.16 7.78
CA LEU A 238 -17.69 11.30 8.11
C LEU A 238 -18.09 11.91 9.46
N LYS A 239 -19.40 12.07 9.73
CA LYS A 239 -19.94 12.59 10.99
C LYS A 239 -19.62 11.71 12.19
N SER A 240 -19.63 10.39 12.00
CA SER A 240 -19.27 9.43 13.05
C SER A 240 -17.79 9.57 13.46
N ARG A 241 -16.94 10.09 12.57
CA ARG A 241 -15.49 10.22 12.74
C ARG A 241 -15.00 11.65 13.01
N SER A 242 -15.82 12.67 12.82
CA SER A 242 -15.46 14.07 13.08
C SER A 242 -15.63 14.50 14.55
N GLY A 243 -16.05 13.60 15.45
CA GLY A 243 -16.27 13.94 16.87
C GLY A 243 -17.42 14.92 17.10
N THR A 244 -18.32 15.05 16.12
CA THR A 244 -19.45 16.00 16.14
C THR A 244 -20.68 15.48 16.89
N SER A 245 -20.67 14.22 17.31
CA SER A 245 -21.72 13.70 18.17
C SER A 245 -21.63 14.38 19.53
N LEU A 246 -22.69 15.08 19.92
CA LEU A 246 -22.82 15.83 21.19
C LEU A 246 -22.47 15.02 22.46
N ASN A 247 -22.41 13.69 22.36
CA ASN A 247 -22.16 12.79 23.47
C ASN A 247 -20.78 12.10 23.46
N ASP A 248 -20.02 12.15 22.36
CA ASP A 248 -18.74 11.45 22.24
C ASP A 248 -17.61 12.40 21.84
N GLN A 249 -16.79 12.80 22.81
CA GLN A 249 -15.53 13.47 22.53
C GLN A 249 -14.54 12.45 21.96
N ILE A 250 -14.54 12.29 20.64
CA ILE A 250 -13.49 11.54 19.94
C ILE A 250 -12.18 12.33 20.09
N PRO A 251 -11.11 11.75 20.67
CA PRO A 251 -9.82 12.39 20.77
C PRO A 251 -9.33 12.90 19.40
N ALA A 252 -8.69 14.08 19.37
CA ALA A 252 -8.29 14.73 18.12
C ALA A 252 -7.32 13.89 17.26
N ASP A 253 -6.59 12.96 17.86
CA ASP A 253 -5.70 12.00 17.20
C ASP A 253 -6.44 10.81 16.55
N LYS A 254 -7.74 10.67 16.79
CA LYS A 254 -8.61 9.62 16.22
C LYS A 254 -9.64 10.14 15.22
N GLN A 255 -9.64 11.45 14.96
CA GLN A 255 -10.57 12.07 14.03
C GLN A 255 -10.11 11.88 12.59
N LEU A 256 -11.06 11.61 11.69
CA LEU A 256 -10.82 11.60 10.25
C LEU A 256 -10.65 13.05 9.78
N LYS A 257 -9.46 13.35 9.27
CA LYS A 257 -9.07 14.70 8.82
C LYS A 257 -9.21 14.86 7.32
N ASP A 258 -8.77 13.86 6.57
CA ASP A 258 -8.72 13.97 5.11
C ASP A 258 -9.36 12.74 4.46
N PHE A 259 -10.32 12.99 3.56
CA PHE A 259 -10.95 11.95 2.76
C PHE A 259 -11.05 12.41 1.31
N THR A 260 -10.20 11.86 0.46
CA THR A 260 -10.09 12.24 -0.96
C THR A 260 -10.54 11.09 -1.85
N ILE A 261 -11.44 11.39 -2.78
CA ILE A 261 -11.88 10.48 -3.84
C ILE A 261 -11.50 11.08 -5.20
N LEU A 262 -10.72 10.33 -5.98
CA LEU A 262 -10.58 10.52 -7.42
C LEU A 262 -11.53 9.54 -8.13
N CYS A 263 -12.67 10.07 -8.57
CA CYS A 263 -13.78 9.28 -9.12
C CYS A 263 -13.63 9.04 -10.63
N LYS A 264 -13.79 7.78 -11.06
CA LYS A 264 -13.75 7.37 -12.47
C LYS A 264 -15.12 7.33 -13.16
N ASN A 265 -16.23 7.46 -12.43
CA ASN A 265 -17.58 7.50 -12.99
C ASN A 265 -18.30 8.83 -12.67
N PRO A 266 -18.24 9.83 -13.57
CA PRO A 266 -18.75 11.19 -13.29
C PRO A 266 -20.27 11.25 -13.08
N ASP A 267 -20.99 10.22 -13.51
CA ASP A 267 -22.43 10.08 -13.42
C ASP A 267 -22.91 9.47 -12.08
N TRP A 268 -22.03 9.18 -11.12
CA TRP A 268 -22.41 8.52 -9.86
C TRP A 268 -23.56 9.20 -9.12
N ALA A 269 -23.58 10.54 -9.15
CA ALA A 269 -24.58 11.38 -8.50
C ALA A 269 -25.73 11.80 -9.43
N SER A 270 -25.69 11.45 -10.71
CA SER A 270 -26.67 11.89 -11.71
C SER A 270 -28.08 11.37 -11.43
N ALA A 271 -28.19 10.16 -10.87
CA ALA A 271 -29.47 9.56 -10.48
C ALA A 271 -30.00 10.08 -9.13
N ALA A 272 -29.20 10.82 -8.36
CA ALA A 272 -29.62 11.33 -7.06
C ALA A 272 -30.60 12.50 -7.22
N LYS A 273 -31.65 12.54 -6.38
CA LYS A 273 -32.60 13.65 -6.38
C LYS A 273 -31.85 14.97 -6.07
N PRO A 274 -32.16 16.09 -6.74
CA PRO A 274 -31.46 17.36 -6.53
C PRO A 274 -31.41 17.82 -5.07
N ASN A 275 -32.46 17.54 -4.29
CA ASN A 275 -32.50 17.87 -2.86
C ASN A 275 -31.50 17.05 -2.03
N ILE A 276 -31.22 15.80 -2.43
CA ILE A 276 -30.23 14.94 -1.76
C ILE A 276 -28.84 15.50 -2.02
N MET A 277 -28.51 15.84 -3.26
CA MET A 277 -27.21 16.42 -3.61
C MET A 277 -27.00 17.80 -2.97
N ARG A 278 -28.05 18.64 -2.92
CA ARG A 278 -27.98 19.91 -2.18
C ARG A 278 -27.63 19.69 -0.71
N ARG A 279 -28.32 18.76 -0.05
CA ARG A 279 -28.04 18.41 1.34
C ARG A 279 -26.62 17.89 1.52
N PHE A 280 -26.19 16.98 0.63
CA PHE A 280 -24.83 16.45 0.63
C PHE A 280 -23.77 17.57 0.62
N TYR A 281 -23.83 18.50 -0.33
CA TYR A 281 -22.86 19.60 -0.40
C TYR A 281 -22.91 20.54 0.82
N GLN A 282 -24.10 20.79 1.37
CA GLN A 282 -24.26 21.58 2.60
C GLN A 282 -23.58 20.90 3.80
N GLU A 283 -23.76 19.59 3.93
CA GLU A 283 -23.19 18.80 5.03
C GLU A 283 -21.66 18.68 4.88
N ILE A 284 -21.14 18.48 3.67
CA ILE A 284 -19.70 18.51 3.39
C ILE A 284 -19.10 19.88 3.77
N TRP A 285 -19.75 20.98 3.39
CA TRP A 285 -19.28 22.32 3.72
C TRP A 285 -19.28 22.55 5.24
N ALA A 286 -20.29 22.06 5.95
CA ALA A 286 -20.33 22.12 7.40
C ALA A 286 -19.17 21.32 8.03
N LEU A 287 -18.91 20.09 7.57
CA LEU A 287 -17.79 19.26 8.04
C LEU A 287 -16.42 19.91 7.79
N LYS A 288 -16.26 20.60 6.66
CA LYS A 288 -15.03 21.35 6.35
C LYS A 288 -14.72 22.44 7.36
N SER A 289 -15.74 23.11 7.89
CA SER A 289 -15.53 24.12 8.93
C SER A 289 -15.09 23.54 10.28
N LEU A 290 -15.23 22.22 10.46
CA LEU A 290 -14.85 21.48 11.66
C LEU A 290 -13.49 20.79 11.54
N GLY A 291 -12.78 20.97 10.42
CA GLY A 291 -11.44 20.44 10.20
C GLY A 291 -11.38 19.10 9.46
N THR A 292 -12.52 18.55 9.02
CA THR A 292 -12.55 17.39 8.12
C THR A 292 -12.63 17.85 6.67
N THR A 293 -11.59 17.60 5.88
CA THR A 293 -11.58 17.81 4.44
C THR A 293 -12.19 16.60 3.73
N PHE A 294 -13.11 16.87 2.82
CA PHE A 294 -13.70 15.87 1.94
C PHE A 294 -13.72 16.42 0.54
N ASP A 295 -12.95 15.80 -0.33
CA ASP A 295 -12.78 16.24 -1.71
C ASP A 295 -13.11 15.07 -2.65
N ILE A 296 -14.05 15.30 -3.57
CA ILE A 296 -14.31 14.41 -4.71
C ILE A 296 -13.90 15.16 -5.96
N THR A 297 -12.91 14.64 -6.67
CA THR A 297 -12.52 15.10 -8.00
C THR A 297 -12.85 14.03 -9.02
N TYR A 298 -13.05 14.44 -10.28
CA TYR A 298 -13.25 13.53 -11.38
C TYR A 298 -11.95 13.39 -12.14
N GLU A 299 -11.58 12.15 -12.44
CA GLU A 299 -10.48 11.90 -13.36
C GLU A 299 -10.97 12.23 -14.77
N GLU A 300 -10.36 13.24 -15.41
CA GLU A 300 -10.62 13.49 -16.82
C GLU A 300 -10.11 12.27 -17.59
N VAL A 301 -11.02 11.51 -18.20
CA VAL A 301 -10.65 10.39 -19.08
C VAL A 301 -9.92 11.00 -20.26
N VAL A 302 -8.59 11.00 -20.21
CA VAL A 302 -7.75 11.25 -21.37
C VAL A 302 -8.01 10.07 -22.29
N THR A 303 -8.93 10.25 -23.24
CA THR A 303 -9.18 9.26 -24.28
C THR A 303 -7.91 9.17 -25.12
N SER A 304 -7.08 8.16 -24.84
CA SER A 304 -5.89 7.88 -25.63
C SER A 304 -6.35 7.64 -27.07
N GLU A 305 -5.85 8.46 -28.00
CA GLU A 305 -6.22 8.41 -29.42
C GLU A 305 -5.96 7.03 -30.07
N SER A 306 -5.21 6.14 -29.40
CA SER A 306 -4.97 4.75 -29.80
C SER A 306 -6.23 3.90 -29.93
N ASP A 307 -7.31 4.22 -29.20
CA ASP A 307 -8.57 3.44 -29.26
C ASP A 307 -9.50 3.91 -30.39
N ARG A 308 -9.12 4.94 -31.17
CA ARG A 308 -9.89 5.44 -32.32
C ARG A 308 -9.50 4.80 -33.65
N GLU A 309 -8.46 3.98 -33.69
CA GLU A 309 -7.98 3.32 -34.93
C GLU A 309 -8.25 1.81 -35.00
N SER A 310 -9.08 1.27 -34.09
CA SER A 310 -9.51 -0.15 -34.10
C SER A 310 -10.89 -0.35 -34.71
#